data_AF-V5GPT0-F1
#
_entry.id   AF-V5GPT0-F1
#
_cell.length_a   1.000
_cell.length_b   1.000
_cell.length_c   1.000
_cell.angle_alpha   90.00
_cell.angle_beta   90.00
_cell.angle_gamma   90.00
#
_symmetry.space_group_name_H-M   'P 1'
#
loop_
_entity.id
_entity.type
_entity.pdbx_description
1 polymer ?
#
loop_
_entity_poly.entity_id
_entity_poly.type
_entity_poly.pdbx_seq_one_letter_code
_entity_poly.pdbx_strand_id
1 'polypeptide(L)'
;EPMADPSMNATELKKALEWELSLDSRDLRSHAWYHGAIPRSRAEDIVREEGGFLVRDCTSQPGNYVLTCRTKTHALHFVINKIILQQDTVYERVQYQFEEDAFDTVPDLITFYVGSGKPITVASGARIQFPKNRMYPLSFYASKYPTPLPQSRLTSPATTPVGHYRHSPLQPYRPSSSPTRPSRDGPPRLPSKKQRSQSLTPNEVNRISQEKCNSADGVIQSPLMTRSAGSDATTAGL
;
A
#
# COMPACT_ATOMS: atom_id res chain seq x y z
N GLU A 1 -4.95 46.95 -0.03
CA GLU A 1 -4.13 45.78 0.32
C GLU A 1 -5.02 44.64 0.77
N PRO A 2 -5.02 43.48 0.11
CA PRO A 2 -5.57 42.28 0.72
C PRO A 2 -4.48 41.65 1.58
N MET A 3 -4.62 41.75 2.92
CA MET A 3 -3.90 40.87 3.83
C MET A 3 -4.47 39.46 3.67
N ALA A 4 -3.78 38.60 2.95
CA ALA A 4 -4.08 37.17 2.88
C ALA A 4 -2.92 36.38 3.50
N ASP A 5 -3.03 36.07 4.81
CA ASP A 5 -2.48 34.90 5.53
C ASP A 5 -2.92 34.97 7.02
N PRO A 6 -3.07 33.89 7.86
CA PRO A 6 -2.35 32.61 7.84
C PRO A 6 -3.11 31.38 8.39
N SER A 7 -4.35 31.13 7.97
CA SER A 7 -5.06 29.88 8.32
C SER A 7 -6.06 29.55 7.23
N MET A 8 -5.98 28.36 6.63
CA MET A 8 -7.07 27.85 5.80
C MET A 8 -8.39 28.04 6.54
N ASN A 9 -9.36 28.68 5.90
CA ASN A 9 -10.63 28.96 6.57
C ASN A 9 -11.29 27.62 6.95
N ALA A 10 -12.03 27.56 8.07
CA ALA A 10 -12.60 26.29 8.56
C ALA A 10 -13.45 25.57 7.49
N THR A 11 -14.07 26.35 6.60
CA THR A 11 -14.85 25.89 5.45
C THR A 11 -13.99 25.19 4.39
N GLU A 12 -12.79 25.70 4.11
CA GLU A 12 -11.80 25.13 3.19
C GLU A 12 -11.27 23.82 3.75
N LEU A 13 -10.93 23.77 5.05
CA LEU A 13 -10.50 22.53 5.70
C LEU A 13 -11.60 21.46 5.62
N LYS A 14 -12.85 21.85 5.88
CA LYS A 14 -13.99 20.94 5.75
C LYS A 14 -14.16 20.45 4.31
N LYS A 15 -14.16 21.36 3.33
CA LYS A 15 -14.31 21.01 1.91
C LYS A 15 -13.16 20.11 1.43
N ALA A 16 -11.94 20.38 1.86
CA ALA A 16 -10.77 19.55 1.54
C ALA A 16 -10.88 18.15 2.15
N LEU A 17 -11.34 18.03 3.40
CA LEU A 17 -11.61 16.74 4.02
C LEU A 17 -12.69 15.96 3.25
N GLU A 18 -13.82 16.60 2.94
CA GLU A 18 -14.91 15.99 2.17
C GLU A 18 -14.42 15.50 0.80
N TRP A 19 -13.60 16.31 0.11
CA TRP A 19 -13.01 15.92 -1.16
C TRP A 19 -12.09 14.70 -1.01
N GLU A 20 -11.20 14.68 -0.02
CA GLU A 20 -10.33 13.53 0.23
C GLU A 20 -11.12 12.25 0.55
N LEU A 21 -12.19 12.36 1.34
CA LEU A 21 -13.07 11.23 1.66
C LEU A 21 -13.94 10.77 0.49
N SER A 22 -14.08 11.61 -0.55
CA SER A 22 -14.80 11.27 -1.79
C SER A 22 -13.93 10.57 -2.83
N LEU A 23 -12.63 10.38 -2.56
CA LEU A 23 -11.73 9.64 -3.44
C LEU A 23 -12.15 8.16 -3.56
N ASP A 24 -11.53 7.46 -4.52
CA ASP A 24 -11.78 6.04 -4.74
C ASP A 24 -11.56 5.22 -3.44
N SER A 25 -12.36 4.18 -3.22
CA SER A 25 -12.28 3.36 -2.02
C SER A 25 -10.95 2.59 -1.89
N ARG A 26 -10.20 2.44 -2.99
CA ARG A 26 -8.85 1.86 -2.99
C ARG A 26 -7.79 2.87 -2.56
N ASP A 27 -8.06 4.17 -2.65
CA ASP A 27 -7.16 5.21 -2.16
C ASP A 27 -7.25 5.27 -0.63
N LEU A 28 -6.14 5.07 0.06
CA LEU A 28 -6.11 5.08 1.53
C LEU A 28 -6.60 6.42 2.11
N ARG A 29 -6.49 7.52 1.35
CA ARG A 29 -6.93 8.86 1.76
C ARG A 29 -8.45 8.99 1.83
N SER A 30 -9.21 8.14 1.12
CA SER A 30 -10.67 8.12 1.23
C SER A 30 -11.17 7.58 2.58
N HIS A 31 -10.28 6.94 3.35
CA HIS A 31 -10.61 6.35 4.63
C HIS A 31 -10.37 7.33 5.78
N ALA A 32 -11.44 7.70 6.47
CA ALA A 32 -11.34 8.64 7.58
C ALA A 32 -10.52 8.11 8.78
N TRP A 33 -10.35 6.80 8.93
CA TRP A 33 -9.49 6.19 9.96
C TRP A 33 -7.99 6.20 9.62
N TYR A 34 -7.62 6.69 8.43
CA TYR A 34 -6.23 6.87 8.02
C TYR A 34 -5.75 8.30 8.29
N HIS A 35 -4.73 8.46 9.12
CA HIS A 35 -4.27 9.77 9.62
C HIS A 35 -3.00 10.28 8.93
N GLY A 36 -2.46 9.56 7.95
CA GLY A 36 -1.17 9.90 7.33
C GLY A 36 -0.02 9.87 8.34
N ALA A 37 0.94 10.78 8.20
CA ALA A 37 2.18 10.79 8.96
C ALA A 37 2.09 11.42 10.37
N ILE A 38 1.03 11.13 11.13
CA ILE A 38 0.96 11.57 12.55
C ILE A 38 2.00 10.83 13.41
N PRO A 39 2.59 11.49 14.42
CA PRO A 39 3.54 10.85 15.32
C PRO A 39 2.86 9.81 16.21
N ARG A 40 3.66 8.86 16.71
CA ARG A 40 3.20 7.79 17.60
C ARG A 40 2.41 8.32 18.80
N SER A 41 2.94 9.32 19.51
CA SER A 41 2.28 9.93 20.68
C SER A 41 0.88 10.46 20.34
N ARG A 42 0.74 11.14 19.20
CA ARG A 42 -0.56 11.66 18.77
C ARG A 42 -1.56 10.55 18.46
N ALA A 43 -1.09 9.44 17.90
CA ALA A 43 -1.96 8.30 17.64
C ALA A 43 -2.50 7.71 18.96
N GLU A 44 -1.63 7.55 19.97
CA GLU A 44 -2.00 7.05 21.30
C GLU A 44 -3.04 7.95 21.99
N ASP A 45 -2.94 9.27 21.82
CA ASP A 45 -3.93 10.25 22.33
C ASP A 45 -5.32 10.11 21.70
N ILE A 46 -5.37 9.69 20.44
CA ILE A 46 -6.63 9.54 19.68
C ILE A 46 -7.30 8.20 20.05
N VAL A 47 -6.54 7.13 20.20
CA VAL A 47 -7.06 5.80 20.57
C VAL A 47 -7.23 5.66 22.09
N ARG A 48 -8.22 6.36 22.66
CA ARG A 48 -8.46 6.33 24.12
C ARG A 48 -9.28 5.14 24.60
N GLU A 49 -10.25 4.73 23.79
CA GLU A 49 -11.22 3.68 24.12
C GLU A 49 -10.76 2.31 23.62
N GLU A 50 -11.05 1.25 24.38
CA GLU A 50 -10.77 -0.12 23.98
C GLU A 50 -11.45 -0.49 22.66
N GLY A 51 -10.71 -1.20 21.78
CA GLY A 51 -11.16 -1.51 20.43
C GLY A 51 -11.05 -0.33 19.46
N GLY A 52 -10.72 0.87 19.94
CA GLY A 52 -10.42 2.04 19.12
C GLY A 52 -9.14 1.84 18.32
N PHE A 53 -9.18 2.19 17.03
CA PHE A 53 -8.03 2.07 16.15
C PHE A 53 -7.90 3.19 15.11
N LEU A 54 -6.70 3.35 14.58
CA LEU A 54 -6.40 4.16 13.41
C LEU A 54 -5.19 3.60 12.66
N VAL A 55 -5.04 3.95 11.39
CA VAL A 55 -3.85 3.63 10.59
C VAL A 55 -3.09 4.92 10.31
N ARG A 56 -1.76 4.85 10.35
CA ARG A 56 -0.86 5.97 10.06
C ARG A 56 0.35 5.50 9.28
N ASP A 57 1.09 6.44 8.71
CA ASP A 57 2.38 6.14 8.10
C ASP A 57 3.41 5.76 9.17
N CYS A 58 4.32 4.88 8.79
CA CYS A 58 5.48 4.54 9.59
C CYS A 58 6.52 5.67 9.49
N THR A 59 6.68 6.43 10.58
CA THR A 59 7.60 7.56 10.66
C THR A 59 9.07 7.16 10.51
N SER A 60 9.44 5.94 10.92
CA SER A 60 10.81 5.43 10.80
C SER A 60 11.10 4.73 9.48
N GLN A 61 10.07 4.24 8.77
CA GLN A 61 10.23 3.48 7.55
C GLN A 61 9.21 3.96 6.49
N PRO A 62 9.58 4.96 5.68
CA PRO A 62 8.68 5.53 4.68
C PRO A 62 8.14 4.46 3.73
N GLY A 63 6.85 4.57 3.38
CA GLY A 63 6.16 3.60 2.53
C GLY A 63 5.61 2.37 3.27
N ASN A 64 5.78 2.28 4.59
CA ASN A 64 5.13 1.27 5.43
C ASN A 64 4.02 1.91 6.27
N TYR A 65 3.05 1.09 6.67
CA TYR A 65 1.90 1.53 7.47
C TYR A 65 1.94 0.91 8.86
N VAL A 66 1.35 1.62 9.82
CA VAL A 66 1.22 1.17 11.21
C VAL A 66 -0.23 1.30 11.65
N LEU A 67 -0.83 0.20 12.08
CA LEU A 67 -2.08 0.19 12.82
C LEU A 67 -1.77 0.53 14.27
N THR A 68 -2.42 1.54 14.82
CA THR A 68 -2.40 1.84 16.26
C THR A 68 -3.77 1.55 16.83
N CYS A 69 -3.84 0.73 17.89
CA CYS A 69 -5.09 0.42 18.56
C CYS A 69 -4.94 0.39 20.07
N ARG A 70 -6.07 0.52 20.79
CA ARG A 70 -6.13 0.37 22.24
C ARG A 70 -6.69 -1.01 22.58
N THR A 71 -5.96 -1.74 23.43
CA THR A 71 -6.43 -3.00 24.00
C THR A 71 -6.23 -2.95 25.50
N LYS A 72 -7.28 -3.21 26.27
CA LYS A 72 -7.29 -2.97 27.72
C LYS A 72 -6.82 -1.53 28.03
N THR A 73 -5.71 -1.38 28.74
CA THR A 73 -5.10 -0.10 29.12
C THR A 73 -3.94 0.34 28.21
N HIS A 74 -3.49 -0.50 27.27
CA HIS A 74 -2.27 -0.25 26.51
C HIS A 74 -2.57 0.10 25.05
N ALA A 75 -1.86 1.11 24.54
CA ALA A 75 -1.82 1.39 23.11
C ALA A 75 -0.77 0.47 22.48
N LEU A 76 -1.18 -0.26 21.46
CA LEU A 76 -0.35 -1.19 20.71
C LEU A 76 -0.18 -0.68 19.28
N HIS A 77 0.97 -0.99 18.69
CA HIS A 77 1.31 -0.60 17.33
C HIS A 77 1.74 -1.83 16.55
N PHE A 78 1.08 -2.06 15.43
CA PHE A 78 1.33 -3.19 14.55
C PHE A 78 1.76 -2.67 13.19
N VAL A 79 2.94 -3.07 12.74
CA VAL A 79 3.39 -2.79 11.37
C VAL A 79 2.55 -3.64 10.42
N ILE A 80 2.03 -3.01 9.36
CA ILE A 80 1.37 -3.72 8.27
C ILE A 80 2.45 -4.15 7.29
N ASN A 81 2.70 -5.45 7.23
CA ASN A 81 3.75 -6.03 6.40
C ASN A 81 3.34 -5.96 4.93
N LYS A 82 4.21 -5.40 4.10
CA LYS A 82 4.05 -5.37 2.64
C LYS A 82 4.78 -6.57 2.03
N ILE A 83 4.03 -7.49 1.44
CA ILE A 83 4.56 -8.66 0.74
C ILE A 83 4.47 -8.41 -0.75
N ILE A 84 5.57 -8.64 -1.46
CA ILE A 84 5.62 -8.53 -2.92
C ILE A 84 5.74 -9.95 -3.49
N LEU A 85 4.72 -10.38 -4.22
CA LEU A 85 4.67 -11.64 -4.94
C LEU A 85 5.20 -11.45 -6.36
N GLN A 86 5.96 -12.43 -6.85
CA GLN A 86 6.52 -12.43 -8.21
C GLN A 86 7.30 -11.13 -8.53
N GLN A 87 8.19 -10.74 -7.61
CA GLN A 87 9.10 -9.61 -7.77
C GLN A 87 9.82 -9.66 -9.13
N ASP A 88 9.99 -8.49 -9.75
CA ASP A 88 10.68 -8.31 -11.04
C ASP A 88 9.99 -9.00 -12.23
N THR A 89 8.66 -9.18 -12.17
CA THR A 89 7.86 -9.74 -13.27
C THR A 89 6.67 -8.85 -13.64
N VAL A 90 6.10 -9.05 -14.83
CA VAL A 90 4.86 -8.37 -15.25
C VAL A 90 3.62 -8.76 -14.42
N TYR A 91 3.74 -9.78 -13.58
CA TYR A 91 2.70 -10.27 -12.68
C TYR A 91 2.97 -9.89 -11.22
N GLU A 92 3.84 -8.89 -10.98
CA GLU A 92 4.13 -8.38 -9.65
C GLU A 92 2.82 -7.96 -8.95
N ARG A 93 2.60 -8.50 -7.75
CA ARG A 93 1.44 -8.15 -6.91
C ARG A 93 1.91 -7.83 -5.51
N VAL A 94 1.27 -6.83 -4.91
CA VAL A 94 1.51 -6.45 -3.52
C VAL A 94 0.35 -6.94 -2.67
N GLN A 95 0.67 -7.51 -1.52
CA GLN A 95 -0.29 -7.86 -0.48
C GLN A 95 0.13 -7.27 0.87
N TYR A 96 -0.85 -7.12 1.75
CA TYR A 96 -0.70 -6.55 3.08
C TYR A 96 -1.19 -7.57 4.11
N GLN A 97 -0.42 -7.77 5.19
CA GLN A 97 -0.80 -8.66 6.28
C GLN A 97 -0.27 -8.20 7.64
N PHE A 98 -0.89 -8.70 8.72
CA PHE A 98 -0.30 -8.67 10.06
C PHE A 98 0.43 -9.97 10.36
N GLU A 99 -0.32 -11.09 10.37
CA GLU A 99 0.21 -12.44 10.56
C GLU A 99 -0.05 -13.30 9.31
N GLU A 100 -1.07 -14.16 9.29
CA GLU A 100 -1.25 -15.18 8.26
C GLU A 100 -2.11 -14.73 7.08
N ASP A 101 -3.08 -13.84 7.31
CA ASP A 101 -4.03 -13.43 6.27
C ASP A 101 -3.48 -12.25 5.46
N ALA A 102 -3.31 -12.48 4.16
CA ALA A 102 -2.83 -11.48 3.20
C ALA A 102 -3.96 -10.93 2.33
N PHE A 103 -3.96 -9.61 2.14
CA PHE A 103 -4.99 -8.88 1.39
C PHE A 103 -4.38 -7.98 0.33
N ASP A 104 -5.11 -7.73 -0.76
CA ASP A 104 -4.62 -6.91 -1.87
C ASP A 104 -4.51 -5.42 -1.51
N THR A 105 -5.32 -4.94 -0.56
CA THR A 105 -5.31 -3.56 -0.08
C THR A 105 -5.37 -3.46 1.44
N VAL A 106 -4.84 -2.36 2.00
CA VAL A 106 -4.94 -2.06 3.44
C VAL A 106 -6.40 -1.93 3.90
N PRO A 107 -7.31 -1.25 3.16
CA PRO A 107 -8.73 -1.21 3.51
C PRO A 107 -9.39 -2.60 3.62
N ASP A 108 -9.07 -3.53 2.72
CA ASP A 108 -9.62 -4.90 2.77
C ASP A 108 -9.15 -5.64 4.02
N LEU A 109 -7.86 -5.51 4.34
CA LEU A 109 -7.28 -6.04 5.58
C LEU A 109 -8.00 -5.47 6.81
N ILE A 110 -8.17 -4.14 6.90
CA ILE A 110 -8.86 -3.51 8.03
C ILE A 110 -10.31 -3.99 8.14
N THR A 111 -11.02 -4.04 7.01
CA THR A 111 -12.42 -4.47 6.95
C THR A 111 -12.58 -5.90 7.44
N PHE A 112 -11.67 -6.80 7.05
CA PHE A 112 -11.67 -8.18 7.52
C PHE A 112 -11.48 -8.29 9.04
N TYR A 113 -10.49 -7.60 9.62
CA TYR A 113 -10.23 -7.69 11.06
C TYR A 113 -11.35 -7.04 11.90
N VAL A 114 -11.97 -5.96 11.42
CA VAL A 114 -13.14 -5.35 12.05
C VAL A 114 -14.37 -6.27 11.95
N GLY A 115 -14.62 -6.86 10.78
CA GLY A 115 -15.81 -7.68 10.53
C GLY A 115 -15.75 -9.08 11.17
N SER A 116 -14.58 -9.72 11.14
CA SER A 116 -14.36 -11.03 11.78
C SER A 116 -14.15 -10.94 13.29
N GLY A 117 -13.71 -9.77 13.77
CA GLY A 117 -13.25 -9.57 15.13
C GLY A 117 -11.97 -10.35 15.48
N LYS A 118 -11.30 -11.01 14.52
CA LYS A 118 -10.07 -11.77 14.76
C LYS A 118 -9.00 -10.89 15.44
N PRO A 119 -8.21 -11.41 16.39
CA PRO A 119 -7.12 -10.64 16.95
C PRO A 119 -6.06 -10.32 15.88
N ILE A 120 -5.49 -9.10 15.93
CA ILE A 120 -4.44 -8.63 15.03
C ILE A 120 -3.21 -9.54 15.10
N THR A 121 -2.83 -9.94 16.31
CA THR A 121 -1.83 -10.98 16.56
C THR A 121 -2.29 -11.93 17.65
N VAL A 122 -1.99 -13.22 17.52
CA VAL A 122 -2.32 -14.22 18.54
C VAL A 122 -1.68 -13.87 19.88
N ALA A 123 -0.43 -13.40 19.86
CA ALA A 123 0.32 -13.08 21.08
C ALA A 123 -0.27 -11.91 21.88
N SER A 124 -0.79 -10.88 21.20
CA SER A 124 -1.36 -9.71 21.88
C SER A 124 -2.83 -9.88 22.21
N GLY A 125 -3.55 -10.71 21.44
CA GLY A 125 -5.01 -10.80 21.50
C GLY A 125 -5.72 -9.49 21.17
N ALA A 126 -5.02 -8.49 20.62
CA ALA A 126 -5.56 -7.17 20.33
C ALA A 126 -6.61 -7.23 19.24
N ARG A 127 -7.78 -6.62 19.45
CA ARG A 127 -8.89 -6.59 18.48
C ARG A 127 -9.24 -5.15 18.15
N ILE A 128 -9.58 -4.91 16.89
CA ILE A 128 -10.04 -3.60 16.42
C ILE A 128 -11.55 -3.65 16.15
N GLN A 129 -12.25 -2.58 16.52
CA GLN A 129 -13.71 -2.51 16.41
C GLN A 129 -14.15 -1.12 15.95
N PHE A 130 -13.64 -0.06 16.59
CA PHE A 130 -14.12 1.30 16.37
C PHE A 130 -13.07 2.15 15.66
N PRO A 131 -13.29 2.53 14.39
CA PRO A 131 -12.37 3.44 13.71
C PRO A 131 -12.38 4.80 14.41
N LYS A 132 -11.19 5.39 14.59
CA LYS A 132 -11.05 6.77 15.04
C LYS A 132 -10.85 7.68 13.84
N ASN A 133 -11.92 8.37 13.45
CA ASN A 133 -11.95 9.21 12.27
C ASN A 133 -11.16 10.51 12.47
N ARG A 134 -10.46 10.94 11.44
CA ARG A 134 -9.81 12.24 11.35
C ARG A 134 -10.83 13.35 11.14
N MET A 135 -10.49 14.54 11.65
CA MET A 135 -11.37 15.72 11.60
C MET A 135 -10.90 16.77 10.58
N TYR A 136 -9.71 16.59 10.03
CA TYR A 136 -9.08 17.53 9.09
C TYR A 136 -8.46 16.76 7.91
N PRO A 137 -8.24 17.41 6.76
CA PRO A 137 -7.59 16.79 5.61
C PRO A 137 -6.16 16.33 5.95
N LEU A 138 -5.60 15.41 5.17
CA LEU A 138 -4.25 14.88 5.43
C LEU A 138 -3.20 15.98 5.30
N SER A 139 -3.43 16.94 4.40
CA SER A 139 -2.58 18.13 4.23
C SER A 139 -2.45 18.95 5.53
N PHE A 140 -3.52 19.05 6.33
CA PHE A 140 -3.48 19.74 7.62
C PHE A 140 -2.53 19.03 8.60
N TYR A 141 -2.62 17.69 8.68
CA TYR A 141 -1.75 16.92 9.55
C TYR A 141 -0.29 16.92 9.07
N ALA A 142 -0.06 16.89 7.76
CA ALA A 142 1.28 16.98 7.18
C ALA A 142 1.97 18.32 7.53
N SER A 143 1.23 19.44 7.47
CA SER A 143 1.75 20.75 7.89
C SER A 143 1.97 20.84 9.40
N LYS A 144 1.12 20.19 10.20
CA LYS A 144 1.21 20.21 11.67
C LYS A 144 2.33 19.31 12.21
N TYR A 145 2.61 18.20 11.55
CA TYR A 145 3.63 17.24 11.93
C TYR A 145 4.62 17.02 10.79
N PRO A 146 5.54 17.97 10.54
CA PRO A 146 6.53 17.82 9.50
C PRO A 146 7.41 16.59 9.80
N THR A 147 7.35 15.58 8.94
CA THR A 147 8.29 14.46 9.00
C THR A 147 9.63 14.89 8.39
N PRO A 148 10.76 14.62 9.06
CA PRO A 148 12.09 14.83 8.49
C PRO A 148 12.35 13.74 7.43
N LEU A 149 11.88 13.96 6.20
CA LEU A 149 12.32 13.20 5.03
C LEU A 149 13.39 14.02 4.28
N PRO A 150 14.39 13.36 3.67
CA PRO A 150 15.34 14.05 2.80
C PRO A 150 14.57 14.65 1.63
N GLN A 151 14.57 15.99 1.56
CA GLN A 151 13.92 16.74 0.49
C GLN A 151 14.49 16.31 -0.87
N SER A 152 13.74 15.51 -1.63
CA SER A 152 13.83 15.63 -3.08
C SER A 152 13.32 17.02 -3.43
N ARG A 153 14.26 17.90 -3.74
CA ARG A 153 14.04 19.31 -4.10
C ARG A 153 12.94 19.42 -5.16
N LEU A 154 11.72 19.79 -4.74
CA LEU A 154 10.81 20.51 -5.62
C LEU A 154 11.24 21.97 -5.54
N THR A 155 12.16 22.36 -6.44
CA THR A 155 12.47 23.76 -6.71
C THR A 155 11.22 24.42 -7.28
N SER A 156 10.54 25.23 -6.48
CA SER A 156 9.66 26.28 -7.01
C SER A 156 10.52 27.32 -7.73
N PRO A 157 10.12 27.84 -8.89
CA PRO A 157 10.88 28.87 -9.59
C PRO A 157 10.74 30.19 -8.82
N ALA A 158 11.83 30.64 -8.20
CA ALA A 158 11.91 31.97 -7.62
C ALA A 158 11.95 33.02 -8.74
N THR A 159 10.98 33.92 -8.72
CA THR A 159 10.92 35.14 -9.55
C THR A 159 12.08 36.05 -9.18
N THR A 160 12.99 36.30 -10.12
CA THR A 160 14.06 37.28 -9.96
C THR A 160 13.52 38.70 -10.22
N PRO A 161 13.83 39.69 -9.38
CA PRO A 161 13.66 41.09 -9.76
C PRO A 161 14.90 41.58 -10.53
N VAL A 162 14.61 42.36 -11.56
CA VAL A 162 15.53 43.03 -12.48
C VAL A 162 16.35 44.09 -11.75
N GLY A 163 17.66 44.09 -11.95
CA GLY A 163 18.59 45.07 -11.38
C GLY A 163 19.69 45.49 -12.37
N HIS A 164 19.46 46.63 -13.01
CA HIS A 164 20.38 47.69 -13.48
C HIS A 164 21.75 47.36 -14.11
N TYR A 165 21.88 47.83 -15.36
CA TYR A 165 23.09 47.99 -16.17
C TYR A 165 24.17 48.86 -15.51
N ARG A 166 25.43 48.40 -15.57
CA ARG A 166 26.62 49.27 -15.74
C ARG A 166 27.69 48.58 -16.58
N HIS A 167 28.08 49.26 -17.66
CA HIS A 167 29.18 48.95 -18.60
C HIS A 167 30.55 49.15 -17.93
N SER A 168 31.49 48.18 -18.03
CA SER A 168 32.71 48.13 -18.92
C SER A 168 33.89 49.01 -18.43
N PRO A 169 35.21 48.81 -18.80
CA PRO A 169 35.71 48.14 -20.02
C PRO A 169 37.13 47.47 -20.02
N LEU A 170 37.50 46.91 -21.20
CA LEU A 170 38.85 46.56 -21.76
C LEU A 170 39.57 45.31 -21.18
N GLN A 171 40.21 44.38 -21.91
CA GLN A 171 40.92 44.37 -23.21
C GLN A 171 41.19 42.87 -23.68
N PRO A 172 42.00 42.50 -24.71
CA PRO A 172 41.58 41.65 -25.84
C PRO A 172 42.41 40.37 -26.17
N TYR A 173 41.87 39.52 -27.08
CA TYR A 173 42.52 38.58 -28.05
C TYR A 173 43.77 37.72 -27.67
N ARG A 174 43.67 36.38 -27.75
CA ARG A 174 44.20 35.50 -28.86
C ARG A 174 44.09 33.98 -28.57
N PRO A 175 44.28 33.08 -29.58
CA PRO A 175 43.65 31.75 -29.67
C PRO A 175 44.61 30.53 -29.56
N SER A 176 44.01 29.34 -29.66
CA SER A 176 44.56 28.05 -30.15
C SER A 176 45.53 27.27 -29.26
N SER A 177 45.14 26.04 -28.86
CA SER A 177 45.79 24.78 -29.30
C SER A 177 45.18 23.54 -28.60
N SER A 178 44.62 22.61 -29.39
CA SER A 178 44.59 21.17 -29.05
C SER A 178 46.05 20.65 -29.11
N PRO A 179 46.49 19.57 -28.40
CA PRO A 179 46.01 18.20 -28.67
C PRO A 179 46.16 17.11 -27.56
N THR A 180 45.60 15.92 -27.89
CA THR A 180 46.02 14.54 -27.60
C THR A 180 45.82 13.88 -26.21
N ARG A 181 44.90 12.90 -26.27
CA ARG A 181 44.67 11.70 -25.45
C ARG A 181 45.94 10.85 -25.20
N PRO A 182 45.98 10.06 -24.11
CA PRO A 182 46.27 8.62 -24.30
C PRO A 182 45.39 7.66 -23.47
N SER A 183 45.26 6.44 -24.02
CA SER A 183 45.03 5.12 -23.40
C SER A 183 43.81 4.94 -22.47
N ARG A 184 42.74 4.20 -22.85
CA ARG A 184 42.62 2.74 -23.08
C ARG A 184 42.68 1.94 -21.77
N ASP A 185 41.60 2.01 -21.00
CA ASP A 185 41.18 0.96 -20.08
C ASP A 185 39.89 0.34 -20.62
N GLY A 186 39.93 -0.98 -20.80
CA GLY A 186 38.82 -1.77 -21.37
C GLY A 186 37.70 -1.99 -20.35
N PRO A 187 36.48 -2.32 -20.82
CA PRO A 187 35.32 -2.52 -19.95
C PRO A 187 35.44 -3.82 -19.12
N PRO A 188 34.90 -3.86 -17.89
CA PRO A 188 34.97 -5.03 -17.02
C PRO A 188 34.13 -6.21 -17.57
N ARG A 189 34.71 -7.42 -17.55
CA ARG A 189 34.08 -8.68 -17.97
C ARG A 189 33.20 -9.29 -16.86
N LEU A 190 32.01 -9.72 -17.26
CA LEU A 190 31.05 -10.51 -16.48
C LEU A 190 31.58 -11.94 -16.17
N PRO A 191 31.27 -12.53 -15.00
CA PRO A 191 31.53 -13.93 -14.70
C PRO A 191 30.53 -14.88 -15.41
N SER A 192 31.04 -15.92 -16.06
CA SER A 192 30.27 -16.89 -16.86
C SER A 192 29.69 -18.05 -16.04
N LYS A 193 28.46 -18.46 -16.40
CA LYS A 193 27.78 -19.67 -15.91
C LYS A 193 28.62 -20.93 -16.16
N LYS A 194 28.86 -21.69 -15.10
CA LYS A 194 29.51 -23.01 -15.14
C LYS A 194 28.45 -24.07 -15.48
N GLN A 195 28.35 -24.41 -16.76
CA GLN A 195 27.67 -25.60 -17.24
C GLN A 195 28.70 -26.75 -17.21
N ARG A 196 28.44 -27.82 -16.46
CA ARG A 196 29.11 -29.11 -16.65
C ARG A 196 28.06 -30.20 -16.79
N SER A 197 28.19 -30.88 -17.91
CA SER A 197 27.38 -31.94 -18.49
C SER A 197 27.81 -33.33 -17.97
N GLN A 198 26.87 -34.28 -17.94
CA GLN A 198 26.79 -35.47 -18.82
C GLN A 198 25.93 -36.57 -18.16
N SER A 199 25.19 -37.28 -19.03
CA SER A 199 24.19 -38.32 -18.81
C SER A 199 24.75 -39.75 -18.71
N LEU A 200 23.81 -40.74 -18.64
CA LEU A 200 23.91 -42.22 -18.73
C LEU A 200 23.87 -42.90 -17.34
N THR A 201 22.88 -43.71 -16.92
CA THR A 201 22.19 -44.85 -17.59
C THR A 201 20.87 -45.21 -16.86
N PRO A 202 19.84 -45.79 -17.53
CA PRO A 202 18.74 -46.49 -16.88
C PRO A 202 19.08 -47.98 -16.68
N ASN A 203 18.71 -48.56 -15.54
CA ASN A 203 18.75 -50.00 -15.32
C ASN A 203 17.32 -50.53 -15.20
N GLU A 204 16.87 -51.27 -16.21
CA GLU A 204 15.71 -52.15 -16.17
C GLU A 204 16.14 -53.53 -15.62
N VAL A 205 15.33 -54.12 -14.74
CA VAL A 205 14.94 -55.56 -14.62
C VAL A 205 13.98 -55.60 -13.40
N ASN A 206 12.67 -55.48 -13.62
CA ASN A 206 11.71 -56.57 -13.86
C ASN A 206 11.34 -57.39 -12.60
N ARG A 207 10.12 -57.17 -12.09
CA ARG A 207 9.16 -58.25 -11.79
C ARG A 207 7.73 -57.70 -11.61
N ILE A 208 6.87 -58.02 -12.58
CA ILE A 208 5.48 -58.57 -12.48
C ILE A 208 4.76 -58.32 -11.13
N SER A 209 3.60 -57.65 -11.07
CA SER A 209 2.30 -58.17 -11.56
C SER A 209 1.25 -57.07 -11.87
N GLN A 210 0.50 -57.31 -12.96
CA GLN A 210 -0.96 -57.15 -13.19
C GLN A 210 -1.75 -56.26 -12.20
N GLU A 211 -2.71 -55.41 -12.58
CA GLU A 211 -3.60 -55.38 -13.75
C GLU A 211 -4.47 -54.09 -13.71
N LYS A 212 -5.04 -53.74 -14.87
CA LYS A 212 -6.25 -52.91 -15.11
C LYS A 212 -6.13 -51.38 -14.99
N CYS A 213 -5.81 -50.81 -16.16
CA CYS A 213 -6.51 -49.67 -16.72
C CYS A 213 -8.04 -49.74 -16.51
N ASN A 214 -8.63 -48.63 -16.06
CA ASN A 214 -10.02 -48.27 -16.33
C ASN A 214 -10.07 -46.79 -16.71
N SER A 215 -10.25 -46.55 -18.00
CA SER A 215 -10.87 -45.33 -18.52
C SER A 215 -12.34 -45.29 -18.07
N ALA A 216 -12.89 -44.11 -17.81
CA ALA A 216 -14.19 -43.68 -18.35
C ALA A 216 -14.63 -42.31 -17.79
N ASP A 217 -14.94 -41.42 -18.73
CA ASP A 217 -15.89 -40.31 -18.67
C ASP A 217 -17.08 -40.53 -17.73
N GLY A 218 -17.39 -39.51 -16.92
CA GLY A 218 -18.62 -39.39 -16.14
C GLY A 218 -19.35 -38.10 -16.47
N VAL A 219 -20.21 -38.17 -17.49
CA VAL A 219 -21.12 -37.13 -17.96
C VAL A 219 -22.23 -36.82 -16.94
N ILE A 220 -22.63 -35.54 -16.93
CA ILE A 220 -23.69 -34.87 -16.17
C ILE A 220 -25.05 -35.57 -16.29
N GLN A 221 -25.73 -35.82 -15.17
CA GLN A 221 -27.21 -35.85 -15.10
C GLN A 221 -27.73 -35.26 -13.78
N SER A 222 -28.49 -34.18 -13.90
CA SER A 222 -29.33 -33.57 -12.87
C SER A 222 -30.63 -34.36 -12.70
N PRO A 223 -31.15 -34.54 -11.48
CA PRO A 223 -32.52 -35.01 -11.29
C PRO A 223 -33.55 -33.88 -11.40
N LEU A 224 -34.67 -34.26 -11.98
CA LEU A 224 -35.82 -33.49 -12.43
C LEU A 224 -36.65 -32.86 -11.30
N MET A 225 -37.23 -31.70 -11.64
CA MET A 225 -38.34 -31.06 -10.95
C MET A 225 -39.56 -31.98 -10.88
N THR A 226 -40.09 -32.21 -9.67
CA THR A 226 -41.46 -32.72 -9.50
C THR A 226 -42.41 -31.53 -9.35
N ARG A 227 -43.32 -31.40 -10.32
CA ARG A 227 -44.51 -30.57 -10.24
C ARG A 227 -45.57 -31.37 -9.46
N SER A 228 -46.24 -30.75 -8.49
CA SER A 228 -47.60 -31.12 -8.13
C SER A 228 -48.45 -29.87 -8.01
N ALA A 229 -49.45 -29.81 -8.88
CA ALA A 229 -50.61 -28.95 -8.77
C ALA A 229 -51.64 -29.60 -7.84
N GLY A 230 -52.38 -28.77 -7.09
CA GLY A 230 -53.53 -29.18 -6.29
C GLY A 230 -54.29 -27.93 -5.86
N SER A 231 -55.50 -27.81 -6.37
CA SER A 231 -56.45 -26.69 -6.34
C SER A 231 -57.33 -26.64 -5.08
N ASP A 232 -58.18 -25.58 -5.05
CA ASP A 232 -59.39 -25.36 -4.24
C ASP A 232 -59.21 -24.78 -2.82
N ALA A 233 -60.04 -23.89 -2.29
CA ALA A 233 -61.10 -22.99 -2.80
C ALA A 233 -61.52 -22.06 -1.63
N THR A 234 -62.06 -20.89 -1.96
CA THR A 234 -63.09 -20.08 -1.22
C THR A 234 -63.14 -19.99 0.30
N THR A 235 -63.12 -18.75 0.81
CA THR A 235 -64.04 -18.09 1.80
C THR A 235 -63.35 -16.79 2.26
N ALA A 236 -63.84 -15.54 2.15
CA ALA A 236 -65.13 -14.88 2.39
C ALA A 236 -65.53 -14.80 3.88
N GLY A 237 -65.54 -13.55 4.42
CA GLY A 237 -66.10 -13.14 5.73
C GLY A 237 -65.06 -13.15 6.86
N LEU A 238 -64.86 -12.12 7.69
CA LEU A 238 -65.63 -10.93 8.08
C LEU A 238 -64.65 -9.82 8.47
#